data_AF-A0A443JRF5-F1
#
_entry.id   AF-A0A443JRF5-F1
#
_cell.length_a   1.000
_cell.length_b   1.000
_cell.length_c   1.000
_cell.angle_alpha   90.00
_cell.angle_beta   90.00
_cell.angle_gamma   90.00
#
_symmetry.space_group_name_H-M   'P 1'
#
loop_
_entity.id
_entity.type
_entity.pdbx_description
1 polymer ?
#
loop_
_entity_poly.entity_id
_entity_poly.type
_entity_poly.pdbx_seq_one_letter_code
_entity_poly.pdbx_strand_id
1 'polypeptide(L)'
;MTDRATFRRQLRTITAHFRRYPDRSAPTTRTLEFAFETNRDHSDAMAACLMLDASIRPGLDEWNVFGQEVWTRSFDRHRGKTVEQIINEIYPKETQA
;
A
#
# COMPACT_ATOMS: atom_id res chain seq x y z
N MET A 1 -7.06 6.88 14.35
CA MET A 1 -5.71 6.62 13.82
C MET A 1 -5.61 5.15 13.49
N THR A 2 -5.29 4.80 12.24
CA THR A 2 -5.03 3.41 11.83
C THR A 2 -3.73 2.94 12.47
N ASP A 3 -3.70 1.76 13.10
CA ASP A 3 -2.50 1.22 13.74
C ASP A 3 -1.66 0.34 12.79
N ARG A 4 -0.46 -0.04 13.25
CA ARG A 4 0.47 -0.90 12.50
C ARG A 4 -0.15 -2.24 12.08
N ALA A 5 -0.97 -2.83 12.96
CA ALA A 5 -1.59 -4.13 12.72
C ALA A 5 -2.65 -4.03 11.61
N THR A 6 -3.42 -2.95 11.61
CA THR A 6 -4.43 -2.65 10.60
C THR A 6 -3.79 -2.38 9.24
N PHE A 7 -2.72 -1.59 9.19
CA PHE A 7 -1.94 -1.37 7.96
C PHE A 7 -1.47 -2.70 7.35
N ARG A 8 -0.83 -3.56 8.16
CA ARG A 8 -0.33 -4.87 7.70
C ARG A 8 -1.47 -5.77 7.21
N ARG A 9 -2.62 -5.74 7.89
CA ARG A 9 -3.81 -6.50 7.48
C ARG A 9 -4.36 -6.01 6.14
N GLN A 10 -4.46 -4.70 5.95
CA GLN A 10 -4.91 -4.08 4.69
C GLN A 10 -3.96 -4.44 3.55
N LEU A 11 -2.65 -4.22 3.71
CA LEU A 11 -1.64 -4.55 2.72
C LEU A 11 -1.71 -6.02 2.29
N ARG A 12 -1.79 -6.94 3.26
CA ARG A 12 -1.93 -8.38 2.98
C ARG A 12 -3.22 -8.69 2.22
N THR A 13 -4.31 -8.04 2.58
CA THR A 13 -5.63 -8.29 1.96
C THR A 13 -5.63 -7.83 0.50
N ILE A 14 -5.15 -6.63 0.22
CA ILE A 14 -5.07 -6.07 -1.13
C ILE A 14 -4.11 -6.91 -1.99
N THR A 15 -2.95 -7.26 -1.44
CA THR A 15 -1.97 -8.11 -2.13
C THR A 15 -2.54 -9.48 -2.47
N ALA A 16 -3.23 -10.12 -1.52
CA ALA A 16 -3.85 -11.43 -1.74
C ALA A 16 -4.95 -11.38 -2.81
N HIS A 17 -5.70 -10.29 -2.89
CA HIS A 17 -6.70 -10.09 -3.95
C HIS A 17 -6.06 -10.10 -5.33
N PHE A 18 -5.05 -9.26 -5.56
CA PHE A 18 -4.39 -9.18 -6.86
C PHE A 18 -3.62 -10.45 -7.22
N ARG A 19 -3.08 -11.19 -6.25
CA ARG A 19 -2.48 -12.51 -6.52
C ARG A 19 -3.52 -13.53 -6.98
N ARG A 20 -4.73 -13.48 -6.41
CA ARG A 20 -5.82 -14.40 -6.77
C ARG A 20 -6.48 -14.01 -8.09
N TYR A 21 -6.53 -12.71 -8.37
CA TYR A 21 -7.18 -12.14 -9.55
C TYR A 21 -6.25 -11.09 -10.20
N PRO A 22 -5.21 -11.53 -10.94
CA PRO A 22 -4.19 -10.63 -11.48
C PRO A 22 -4.73 -9.65 -12.51
N ASP A 23 -5.76 -10.05 -13.27
CA ASP A 23 -6.34 -9.23 -14.34
C ASP A 23 -7.65 -8.54 -13.90
N ARG A 24 -7.92 -8.51 -12.59
CA ARG A 24 -9.09 -7.82 -12.06
C ARG A 24 -8.66 -6.68 -11.18
N SER A 25 -9.31 -5.56 -11.40
CA SER A 25 -9.35 -4.48 -10.43
C SER A 25 -9.72 -5.04 -9.04
N ALA A 26 -8.97 -4.62 -8.03
CA ALA A 26 -9.42 -4.83 -6.66
C ALA A 26 -10.81 -4.20 -6.52
N PRO A 27 -11.81 -4.90 -5.95
CA PRO A 27 -13.09 -4.26 -5.73
C PRO A 27 -12.82 -3.04 -4.85
N THR A 28 -13.33 -1.86 -5.26
CA THR A 28 -13.42 -0.64 -4.44
C THR A 28 -14.32 -0.96 -3.25
N THR A 29 -13.75 -1.73 -2.34
CA THR A 29 -14.35 -2.11 -1.09
C THR A 29 -14.02 -1.02 -0.10
N ARG A 30 -14.82 -0.99 0.96
CA ARG A 30 -14.52 -0.22 2.17
C ARG A 30 -13.07 -0.40 2.66
N THR A 31 -12.40 -1.52 2.34
CA THR A 31 -10.98 -1.76 2.68
C THR A 31 -10.00 -0.93 1.85
N LEU A 32 -10.27 -0.71 0.56
CA LEU A 32 -9.49 0.23 -0.26
C LEU A 32 -9.79 1.67 0.13
N GLU A 33 -11.06 2.00 0.34
CA GLU A 33 -11.45 3.33 0.83
C GLU A 33 -10.75 3.64 2.16
N PHE A 34 -10.80 2.73 3.15
CA PHE A 34 -10.07 2.90 4.41
C PHE A 34 -8.54 2.88 4.29
N ALA A 35 -7.98 2.20 3.28
CA ALA A 35 -6.53 2.20 3.04
C ALA A 35 -6.05 3.50 2.42
N PHE A 36 -6.96 4.31 1.88
CA PHE A 36 -6.64 5.58 1.22
C PHE A 36 -7.30 6.81 1.88
N GLU A 37 -8.16 6.63 2.90
CA GLU A 37 -8.85 7.70 3.61
C GLU A 37 -8.11 8.25 4.85
N THR A 38 -8.26 9.56 5.02
CA THR A 38 -8.02 10.39 6.23
C THR A 38 -6.59 10.48 6.78
N ASN A 39 -5.63 9.67 6.33
CA ASN A 39 -4.21 9.82 6.69
C ASN A 39 -3.32 9.74 5.44
N ARG A 40 -2.76 10.89 5.03
CA ARG A 40 -1.89 10.99 3.86
C ARG A 40 -0.66 10.08 3.95
N ASP A 41 -0.02 10.00 5.12
CA ASP A 41 1.18 9.18 5.31
C ASP A 41 0.85 7.68 5.22
N HIS A 42 -0.33 7.28 5.71
CA HIS A 42 -0.84 5.92 5.56
C HIS A 42 -1.08 5.59 4.08
N SER A 43 -1.80 6.46 3.36
CA SER A 43 -2.11 6.30 1.94
C SER A 43 -0.85 6.25 1.08
N ASP A 44 0.10 7.15 1.34
CA ASP A 44 1.39 7.21 0.63
C ASP A 44 2.22 5.94 0.88
N ALA A 45 2.31 5.49 2.13
CA ALA A 45 3.00 4.26 2.49
C ALA A 45 2.33 3.02 1.89
N MET A 46 0.99 2.96 1.87
CA MET A 46 0.24 1.85 1.27
C MET A 46 0.50 1.78 -0.24
N ALA A 47 0.43 2.94 -0.93
CA ALA A 47 0.73 3.04 -2.35
C ALA A 47 2.13 2.53 -2.68
N ALA A 48 3.14 3.01 -1.94
CA ALA A 48 4.51 2.59 -2.12
C ALA A 48 4.70 1.08 -1.87
N CYS A 49 4.10 0.54 -0.80
CA CYS A 49 4.21 -0.88 -0.47
C CYS A 49 3.59 -1.79 -1.55
N LEU A 50 2.45 -1.39 -2.13
CA LEU A 50 1.81 -2.15 -3.21
C LEU A 50 2.67 -2.10 -4.49
N MET A 51 3.18 -0.92 -4.86
CA MET A 51 4.01 -0.75 -6.05
C MET A 51 5.37 -1.47 -5.96
N LEU A 52 5.86 -1.76 -4.76
CA LEU A 52 7.06 -2.58 -4.55
C LEU A 52 6.83 -4.08 -4.76
N ASP A 53 5.59 -4.58 -4.71
CA ASP A 53 5.31 -6.00 -4.88
C ASP A 53 5.12 -6.35 -6.37
N ALA A 54 6.18 -6.91 -6.97
CA ALA A 54 6.18 -7.34 -8.37
C ALA A 54 5.12 -8.41 -8.68
N SER A 55 4.67 -9.19 -7.69
CA SER A 55 3.70 -10.28 -7.90
C SER A 55 2.28 -9.79 -8.18
N ILE A 56 1.98 -8.51 -7.90
CA ILE A 56 0.66 -7.91 -8.11
C ILE A 56 0.66 -6.84 -9.20
N ARG A 57 1.79 -6.64 -9.89
CA ARG A 57 1.95 -5.61 -10.91
C ARG A 57 0.88 -5.64 -12.01
N PRO A 58 0.48 -6.78 -12.60
CA PRO A 58 -0.56 -6.80 -13.62
C PRO A 58 -1.86 -6.13 -13.16
N GLY A 59 -2.27 -6.40 -11.92
CA GLY A 59 -3.49 -5.80 -11.37
C GLY A 59 -3.36 -4.30 -11.05
N LEU A 60 -2.14 -3.85 -10.74
CA LEU A 60 -1.84 -2.42 -10.57
C LEU A 60 -1.81 -1.68 -11.93
N ASP A 61 -1.34 -2.35 -12.99
CA ASP A 61 -1.34 -1.81 -14.36
C ASP A 61 -2.79 -1.60 -14.86
N GLU A 62 -3.71 -2.54 -14.56
CA GLU A 62 -5.16 -2.38 -14.85
C GLU A 62 -5.80 -1.18 -14.13
N TRP A 63 -5.28 -0.79 -12.97
CA TRP A 63 -5.69 0.43 -12.26
C TRP A 63 -4.99 1.70 -12.78
N ASN A 64 -4.13 1.57 -13.79
CA ASN A 64 -3.26 2.63 -14.26
C ASN A 64 -2.46 3.29 -13.11
N VAL A 65 -2.07 2.51 -12.09
CA VAL A 65 -1.36 3.02 -10.91
C VAL A 65 -0.07 3.73 -11.30
N PHE A 66 0.66 3.16 -12.26
CA PHE A 66 1.93 3.71 -12.73
C PHE A 66 1.75 4.92 -13.68
N GLY A 67 0.56 5.14 -14.23
CA GLY A 67 0.23 6.35 -14.98
C GLY A 67 -0.34 7.48 -14.13
N GLN A 68 -0.60 7.23 -12.83
CA GLN A 68 -1.12 8.23 -11.91
C GLN A 68 0.01 8.90 -11.12
N GLU A 69 0.12 10.22 -11.25
CA GLU A 69 1.19 11.01 -10.61
C GLU A 69 1.16 10.90 -9.08
N VAL A 70 -0.03 10.80 -8.48
CA VAL A 70 -0.17 10.67 -7.02
C VAL A 70 0.53 9.42 -6.51
N TRP A 71 0.28 8.27 -7.14
CA TRP A 71 0.86 6.98 -6.75
C TRP A 71 2.37 6.93 -6.95
N THR A 72 2.84 7.40 -8.12
CA THR A 72 4.27 7.46 -8.44
C THR A 72 5.02 8.40 -7.51
N ARG A 73 4.45 9.55 -7.15
CA ARG A 73 5.01 10.44 -6.11
C ARG A 73 5.10 9.77 -4.75
N SER A 74 4.08 9.01 -4.33
CA SER A 74 4.12 8.26 -3.08
C SER A 74 5.23 7.21 -3.10
N PHE A 75 5.37 6.47 -4.19
CA PHE A 75 6.46 5.51 -4.38
C PHE A 75 7.84 6.18 -4.33
N ASP A 76 8.01 7.32 -5.01
CA ASP A 76 9.27 8.05 -5.05
C ASP A 76 9.71 8.57 -3.67
N ARG A 77 8.78 8.97 -2.80
CA ARG A 77 9.09 9.35 -1.40
C ARG A 77 9.71 8.22 -0.59
N HIS A 78 9.38 6.98 -0.94
CA HIS A 78 9.89 5.78 -0.27
C HIS A 78 10.93 5.03 -1.11
N ARG A 79 11.49 5.67 -2.14
CA ARG A 79 12.46 5.06 -3.04
C ARG A 79 13.66 4.51 -2.27
N GLY A 80 14.04 3.26 -2.59
CA GLY A 80 15.16 2.57 -1.94
C GLY A 80 14.84 1.98 -0.57
N LYS A 81 13.61 2.14 -0.06
CA LYS A 81 13.15 1.51 1.19
C LYS A 81 12.46 0.18 0.89
N THR A 82 12.61 -0.77 1.81
CA THR A 82 11.84 -2.01 1.87
C THR A 82 10.46 -1.75 2.49
N VAL A 83 9.51 -2.66 2.27
CA VAL A 83 8.17 -2.61 2.88
C VAL A 83 8.24 -2.45 4.40
N GLU A 84 9.12 -3.19 5.08
CA GLU A 84 9.23 -3.12 6.54
C GLU A 84 9.83 -1.77 7.01
N GLN A 85 10.76 -1.17 6.24
CA GLN A 85 11.27 0.17 6.54
C GLN A 85 10.18 1.24 6.41
N ILE A 86 9.35 1.16 5.37
CA ILE A 86 8.20 2.06 5.17
C ILE A 86 7.21 1.94 6.33
N ILE A 87 6.86 0.71 6.73
CA ILE A 87 5.96 0.47 7.86
C ILE A 87 6.54 1.01 9.17
N ASN A 88 7.83 0.84 9.42
CA ASN A 88 8.50 1.33 10.63
C ASN A 88 8.56 2.87 10.70
N GLU A 89 8.56 3.55 9.56
CA GLU A 89 8.60 5.02 9.50
C GLU A 89 7.25 5.62 9.90
N ILE A 90 6.14 5.06 9.41
CA ILE A 90 4.79 5.54 9.74
C ILE A 90 4.32 5.03 11.10
N TYR A 91 4.74 3.81 11.45
CA TYR A 91 4.38 3.13 12.68
C TYR A 91 5.64 2.65 13.39
N PRO A 92 6.41 3.57 14.01
CA PRO A 92 7.57 3.19 14.79
C PRO A 92 7.15 2.13 15.82
N LYS A 93 7.97 1.09 15.95
CA LYS A 93 7.78 0.14 17.06
C LYS A 93 7.90 0.97 18.33
N GLU A 94 6.96 0.83 19.26
CA GLU A 94 7.17 1.35 20.60
C GLU A 94 8.51 0.79 21.06
N THR A 95 9.50 1.68 21.20
CA THR A 95 10.75 1.34 21.85
C THR A 95 10.35 0.98 23.26
N GLN A 96 10.29 -0.32 23.57
CA GLN A 96 10.13 -0.79 24.93
C GLN A 96 11.32 -0.22 25.72
N ALA A 97 11.03 0.82 26.49
CA ALA A 97 11.92 1.37 27.50
C ALA A 97 11.85 0.50 28.75
#